data_AF-A0A074RDQ4-F1
#
_entry.id   AF-A0A074RDQ4-F1
#
_cell.length_a   1.000
_cell.length_b   1.000
_cell.length_c   1.000
_cell.angle_alpha   90.00
_cell.angle_beta   90.00
_cell.angle_gamma   90.00
#
_symmetry.space_group_name_H-M   'P 1'
#
loop_
_entity.id
_entity.type
_entity.pdbx_description
1 polymer ?
#
loop_
_entity_poly.entity_id
_entity_poly.type
_entity_poly.pdbx_seq_one_letter_code
_entity_poly.pdbx_strand_id
1 'polypeptide(L)'
;DTTHLVGGDGKSVGHLRTAKESRAGNDDKAYSFSNLIPLIGLFHALMAAITGLLVIHFGNPLANKSNPSSLSYHNSILERKPFTLTSLPPVSVSRGLINVSLTARILHCLSLVTSSTLDDYAKFLATLDPKPQESLEKPWAQLQSDAAQIWDKYANAQTVEDLRSNRRVADTVWPTPLRDLILKNWLLNPTGKLNAWVPQDLVQEHSNFWIKRVFTATGSSMSWSWLAVISPCTEALRNLVNDLNGTLGTYLGVKHTSPDLSLDIAKLMRNLEELKVYQIIPGRTFDNTDKPAIDAETVGLQKLVDGPKSGLSEYNRYFESTQRAYRQPVVVASAKNPPVKL
;
A
#
# COMPACT_ATOMS: atom_id res chain seq x y z
N ASP A 1 -32.98 -3.14 5.78
CA ASP A 1 -31.69 -2.87 6.42
C ASP A 1 -30.56 -2.84 5.41
N THR A 2 -29.92 -1.68 5.25
CA THR A 2 -28.79 -1.49 4.35
C THR A 2 -27.48 -1.67 5.11
N THR A 3 -26.59 -2.52 4.59
CA THR A 3 -25.21 -2.67 5.10
C THR A 3 -24.30 -1.72 4.32
N HIS A 4 -23.41 -1.02 5.01
CA HIS A 4 -22.43 -0.12 4.41
C HIS A 4 -21.03 -0.66 4.62
N LEU A 5 -20.30 -0.82 3.52
CA LEU A 5 -18.87 -1.13 3.58
C LEU A 5 -18.11 0.19 3.76
N VAL A 6 -17.18 0.22 4.71
CA VAL A 6 -16.45 1.46 5.07
C VAL A 6 -14.95 1.20 5.04
N GLY A 7 -14.23 1.92 4.19
CA GLY A 7 -12.76 1.93 4.18
C GLY A 7 -12.17 2.93 5.16
N GLY A 8 -10.86 2.86 5.36
CA GLY A 8 -10.11 3.84 6.14
C GLY A 8 -8.76 3.32 6.62
N ASP A 9 -8.02 4.17 7.30
CA ASP A 9 -6.79 3.79 7.99
C ASP A 9 -7.09 2.95 9.25
N GLY A 10 -6.03 2.37 9.84
CA GLY A 10 -6.18 1.55 11.04
C GLY A 10 -6.83 2.28 12.21
N LYS A 11 -6.61 3.59 12.33
CA LYS A 11 -7.22 4.43 13.37
C LYS A 11 -8.72 4.59 13.17
N SER A 12 -9.16 4.85 11.93
CA SER A 12 -10.57 4.97 11.57
C SER A 12 -11.32 3.67 11.85
N VAL A 13 -10.75 2.54 11.46
CA VAL A 13 -11.31 1.22 11.75
C VAL A 13 -11.36 0.97 13.26
N GLY A 14 -10.30 1.31 14.01
CA GLY A 14 -10.27 1.21 15.46
C GLY A 14 -11.38 2.02 16.13
N HIS A 15 -11.56 3.28 15.73
CA HIS A 15 -12.63 4.13 16.25
C HIS A 15 -14.03 3.60 15.92
N LEU A 16 -14.25 3.07 14.71
CA LEU A 16 -15.52 2.45 14.34
C LEU A 16 -15.83 1.22 15.21
N ARG A 17 -14.82 0.41 15.53
CA ARG A 17 -14.98 -0.75 16.44
C ARG A 17 -15.36 -0.28 17.85
N THR A 18 -14.64 0.69 18.41
CA THR A 18 -14.96 1.26 19.73
C THR A 18 -16.36 1.89 19.77
N ALA A 19 -16.77 2.56 18.69
CA ALA A 19 -18.10 3.16 18.57
C ALA A 19 -19.20 2.09 18.56
N LYS A 20 -19.00 0.98 17.82
CA LYS A 20 -19.92 -0.17 17.81
C LYS A 20 -20.07 -0.78 19.20
N GLU A 21 -18.96 -1.03 19.90
CA GLU A 21 -18.98 -1.58 21.26
C GLU A 21 -19.74 -0.66 22.22
N SER A 22 -19.44 0.63 22.18
CA SER A 22 -20.09 1.64 23.05
C SER A 22 -21.59 1.78 22.79
N ARG A 23 -22.05 1.42 21.59
CA ARG A 23 -23.44 1.60 21.13
C ARG A 23 -24.18 0.29 20.88
N ALA A 24 -23.62 -0.83 21.30
CA ALA A 24 -24.16 -2.17 21.05
C ALA A 24 -25.58 -2.38 21.62
N GLY A 25 -25.98 -1.59 22.64
CA GLY A 25 -27.32 -1.62 23.22
C GLY A 25 -28.38 -0.82 22.46
N ASN A 26 -28.07 -0.19 21.32
CA ASN A 26 -29.09 0.46 20.49
C ASN A 26 -29.75 -0.55 19.57
N ASP A 27 -31.08 -0.61 19.58
CA ASP A 27 -31.86 -1.52 18.74
C ASP A 27 -31.79 -1.18 17.25
N ASP A 28 -31.54 0.09 16.94
CA ASP A 28 -31.37 0.54 15.57
C ASP A 28 -29.94 0.26 15.06
N LYS A 29 -29.86 -0.39 13.89
CA LYS A 29 -28.60 -0.83 13.30
C LYS A 29 -27.69 0.31 12.85
N ALA A 30 -28.26 1.45 12.45
CA ALA A 30 -27.50 2.64 12.08
C ALA A 30 -26.97 3.36 13.33
N TYR A 31 -27.79 3.50 14.39
CA TYR A 31 -27.37 4.13 15.65
C TYR A 31 -26.39 3.27 16.46
N SER A 32 -26.44 1.94 16.31
CA SER A 32 -25.44 1.00 16.87
C SER A 32 -24.19 0.86 15.99
N PHE A 33 -24.19 1.42 14.78
CA PHE A 33 -23.18 1.18 13.75
C PHE A 33 -22.99 -0.30 13.37
N SER A 34 -23.91 -1.18 13.74
CA SER A 34 -23.85 -2.60 13.40
C SER A 34 -24.02 -2.86 11.90
N ASN A 35 -24.60 -1.90 11.17
CA ASN A 35 -24.68 -1.94 9.71
C ASN A 35 -23.38 -1.56 8.97
N LEU A 36 -22.34 -1.07 9.67
CA LEU A 36 -21.06 -0.70 9.06
C LEU A 36 -20.10 -1.90 9.05
N ILE A 37 -19.55 -2.29 7.91
CA ILE A 37 -18.52 -3.34 7.84
C ILE A 37 -17.20 -2.69 7.41
N PRO A 38 -16.18 -2.63 8.28
CA PRO A 38 -14.90 -2.08 7.91
C PRO A 38 -14.21 -2.99 6.89
N LEU A 39 -13.75 -2.39 5.79
CA LEU A 39 -12.88 -3.03 4.80
C LEU A 39 -11.44 -2.64 5.05
N ILE A 40 -10.51 -3.56 4.77
CA ILE A 40 -9.11 -3.19 4.66
C ILE A 40 -8.94 -2.19 3.50
N GLY A 41 -8.32 -1.05 3.80
CA GLY A 41 -7.98 -0.06 2.78
C GLY A 41 -6.76 -0.49 1.98
N LEU A 42 -6.92 -0.73 0.67
CA LEU A 42 -5.82 -1.17 -0.19
C LEU A 42 -4.76 -0.07 -0.36
N PHE A 43 -5.15 1.20 -0.36
CA PHE A 43 -4.19 2.30 -0.39
C PHE A 43 -3.37 2.36 0.90
N HIS A 44 -4.00 2.21 2.06
CA HIS A 44 -3.28 2.15 3.33
C HIS A 44 -2.42 0.89 3.47
N ALA A 45 -2.85 -0.25 2.92
CA ALA A 45 -2.03 -1.45 2.84
C ALA A 45 -0.78 -1.23 1.97
N LEU A 46 -0.93 -0.54 0.82
CA LEU A 46 0.20 -0.13 -0.01
C LEU A 46 1.15 0.80 0.75
N MET A 47 0.62 1.78 1.49
CA MET A 47 1.43 2.66 2.34
C MET A 47 2.23 1.86 3.38
N ALA A 48 1.57 0.94 4.08
CA ALA A 48 2.22 0.08 5.07
C ALA A 48 3.31 -0.79 4.43
N ALA A 49 3.08 -1.34 3.24
CA ALA A 49 4.08 -2.11 2.50
C ALA A 49 5.29 -1.26 2.10
N ILE A 50 5.07 -0.04 1.61
CA ILE A 50 6.14 0.92 1.28
C ILE A 50 6.95 1.27 2.54
N THR A 51 6.28 1.58 3.65
CA THR A 51 6.95 1.83 4.93
C THR A 51 7.75 0.61 5.38
N GLY A 52 7.21 -0.60 5.23
CA GLY A 52 7.92 -1.85 5.52
C GLY A 52 9.21 -1.98 4.71
N LEU A 53 9.14 -1.79 3.40
CA LEU A 53 10.31 -1.83 2.51
C LEU A 53 11.36 -0.77 2.89
N LEU A 54 10.92 0.43 3.26
CA LEU A 54 11.84 1.45 3.77
C LEU A 54 12.47 1.00 5.10
N VAL A 55 11.71 0.50 6.06
CA VAL A 55 12.28 0.02 7.33
C VAL A 55 13.33 -1.06 7.11
N ILE A 56 13.11 -1.97 6.17
CA ILE A 56 14.04 -3.08 5.86
C ILE A 56 15.29 -2.57 5.12
N HIS A 57 15.10 -1.72 4.11
CA HIS A 57 16.15 -1.42 3.13
C HIS A 57 16.68 0.01 3.18
N PHE A 58 16.16 0.89 4.04
CA PHE A 58 16.62 2.28 4.09
C PHE A 58 18.08 2.39 4.52
N GLY A 59 18.53 1.51 5.43
CA GLY A 59 19.87 1.54 6.00
C GLY A 59 20.09 2.72 6.96
N ASN A 60 21.29 2.79 7.53
CA ASN A 60 21.67 3.87 8.45
C ASN A 60 22.49 4.94 7.69
N PRO A 61 21.95 6.16 7.47
CA PRO A 61 22.65 7.23 6.75
C PRO A 61 23.94 7.70 7.41
N LEU A 62 24.11 7.44 8.71
CA LEU A 62 25.29 7.84 9.49
C LEU A 62 26.36 6.74 9.52
N ALA A 63 25.98 5.48 9.32
CA ALA A 63 26.87 4.35 9.51
C ALA A 63 27.78 4.09 8.32
N ASN A 64 27.24 4.21 7.12
CA ASN A 64 27.99 3.93 5.91
C ASN A 64 27.51 4.87 4.79
N LYS A 65 28.30 5.94 4.58
CA LYS A 65 28.04 6.94 3.52
C LYS A 65 28.11 6.34 2.11
N SER A 66 28.58 5.10 1.98
CA SER A 66 28.77 4.37 0.72
C SER A 66 28.18 2.97 0.80
N ASN A 67 26.99 2.78 1.38
CA ASN A 67 26.31 1.48 1.35
C ASN A 67 25.44 1.32 0.09
N PRO A 68 25.91 0.63 -0.98
CA PRO A 68 25.14 0.42 -2.20
C PRO A 68 23.93 -0.52 -2.04
N SER A 69 23.73 -1.13 -0.86
CA SER A 69 22.53 -1.91 -0.58
C SER A 69 21.40 -1.06 0.02
N SER A 70 21.65 0.19 0.41
CA SER A 70 20.67 1.01 1.14
C SER A 70 19.93 2.02 0.27
N LEU A 71 18.64 2.20 0.55
CA LEU A 71 17.83 3.22 -0.11
C LEU A 71 18.24 4.64 0.33
N SER A 72 18.77 4.83 1.54
CA SER A 72 19.30 6.13 1.97
C SER A 72 20.47 6.57 1.10
N TYR A 73 21.38 5.64 0.79
CA TYR A 73 22.53 5.91 -0.06
C TYR A 73 22.11 6.17 -1.51
N HIS A 74 21.20 5.36 -2.05
CA HIS A 74 20.64 5.63 -3.38
C HIS A 74 19.94 7.00 -3.44
N ASN A 75 19.22 7.40 -2.38
CA ASN A 75 18.61 8.73 -2.30
C ASN A 75 19.67 9.85 -2.35
N SER A 76 20.81 9.66 -1.67
CA SER A 76 21.94 10.59 -1.70
C SER A 76 22.64 10.64 -3.07
N ILE A 77 22.90 9.48 -3.71
CA ILE A 77 23.49 9.43 -5.06
C ILE A 77 22.59 10.14 -6.06
N LEU A 78 21.28 9.98 -5.95
CA LEU A 78 20.32 10.64 -6.83
C LEU A 78 20.09 12.12 -6.47
N GLU A 79 20.82 12.66 -5.49
CA GLU A 79 20.74 14.07 -5.07
C GLU A 79 19.32 14.50 -4.68
N ARG A 80 18.53 13.54 -4.16
CA ARG A 80 17.16 13.78 -3.71
C ARG A 80 17.16 14.33 -2.29
N LYS A 81 16.08 15.05 -1.95
CA LYS A 81 15.90 15.61 -0.60
C LYS A 81 16.06 14.52 0.47
N PRO A 82 16.96 14.69 1.47
CA PRO A 82 17.11 13.74 2.55
C PRO A 82 15.84 13.63 3.40
N PHE A 83 15.58 12.43 3.95
CA PHE A 83 14.48 12.17 4.88
C PHE A 83 14.88 11.08 5.90
N THR A 84 14.05 10.89 6.92
CA THR A 84 14.24 9.87 7.96
C THR A 84 13.02 8.94 8.04
N LEU A 85 13.18 7.76 8.63
CA LEU A 85 12.06 6.84 8.86
C LEU A 85 11.01 7.41 9.82
N THR A 86 11.35 8.41 10.64
CA THR A 86 10.43 9.14 11.52
C THR A 86 9.69 10.28 10.84
N SER A 87 10.14 10.70 9.64
CA SER A 87 9.55 11.78 8.85
C SER A 87 9.62 11.41 7.38
N LEU A 88 8.72 10.52 6.97
CA LEU A 88 8.67 9.99 5.62
C LEU A 88 8.13 11.02 4.63
N PRO A 89 8.67 11.07 3.40
CA PRO A 89 8.12 11.88 2.33
C PRO A 89 6.79 11.27 1.83
N PRO A 90 6.05 11.97 0.96
CA PRO A 90 4.82 11.43 0.37
C PRO A 90 5.02 10.03 -0.22
N VAL A 91 3.95 9.22 -0.19
CA VAL A 91 3.94 7.82 -0.64
C VAL A 91 4.48 7.67 -2.06
N SER A 92 4.15 8.61 -2.95
CA SER A 92 4.64 8.65 -4.32
C SER A 92 6.16 8.81 -4.41
N VAL A 93 6.75 9.66 -3.55
CA VAL A 93 8.19 9.90 -3.48
C VAL A 93 8.90 8.66 -2.92
N SER A 94 8.38 8.11 -1.82
CA SER A 94 8.89 6.88 -1.21
C SER A 94 8.88 5.70 -2.19
N ARG A 95 7.74 5.49 -2.87
CA ARG A 95 7.59 4.47 -3.90
C ARG A 95 8.51 4.71 -5.09
N GLY A 96 8.68 5.97 -5.50
CA GLY A 96 9.57 6.34 -6.60
C GLY A 96 11.04 5.99 -6.31
N LEU A 97 11.50 6.18 -5.07
CA LEU A 97 12.84 5.77 -4.65
C LEU A 97 13.02 4.25 -4.66
N ILE A 98 12.05 3.52 -4.12
CA ILE A 98 12.07 2.04 -4.13
C ILE A 98 12.14 1.53 -5.58
N ASN A 99 11.25 2.04 -6.44
CA ASN A 99 11.14 1.59 -7.83
C ASN A 99 12.40 1.90 -8.63
N VAL A 100 12.94 3.11 -8.57
CA VAL A 100 14.15 3.46 -9.34
C VAL A 100 15.34 2.62 -8.91
N SER A 101 15.48 2.38 -7.59
CA SER A 101 16.50 1.50 -7.03
C SER A 101 16.31 0.08 -7.52
N LEU A 102 15.10 -0.47 -7.45
CA LEU A 102 14.80 -1.84 -7.84
C LEU A 102 15.03 -2.05 -9.34
N THR A 103 14.55 -1.13 -10.18
CA THR A 103 14.75 -1.18 -11.63
C THR A 103 16.23 -1.16 -11.99
N ALA A 104 17.03 -0.27 -11.39
CA ALA A 104 18.47 -0.23 -11.63
C ALA A 104 19.16 -1.54 -11.22
N ARG A 105 18.76 -2.13 -10.09
CA ARG A 105 19.27 -3.43 -9.64
C ARG A 105 18.95 -4.55 -10.63
N ILE A 106 17.69 -4.66 -11.06
CA ILE A 106 17.25 -5.71 -12.00
C ILE A 106 17.98 -5.58 -13.33
N LEU A 107 18.07 -4.36 -13.88
CA LEU A 107 18.74 -4.11 -15.16
C LEU A 107 20.25 -4.34 -15.07
N HIS A 108 20.88 -4.03 -13.94
CA HIS A 108 22.29 -4.40 -13.72
C HIS A 108 22.49 -5.91 -13.63
N CYS A 109 21.64 -6.62 -12.89
CA CYS A 109 21.65 -8.09 -12.86
C CYS A 109 21.45 -8.69 -14.25
N LEU A 110 20.58 -8.11 -15.08
CA LEU A 110 20.39 -8.51 -16.47
C LEU A 110 21.69 -8.41 -17.26
N SER A 111 22.36 -7.25 -17.22
CA SER A 111 23.67 -7.07 -17.87
C SER A 111 24.72 -8.09 -17.40
N LEU A 112 24.68 -8.51 -16.13
CA LEU A 112 25.60 -9.52 -15.60
C LEU A 112 25.26 -10.95 -16.05
N VAL A 113 23.99 -11.28 -16.21
CA VAL A 113 23.54 -12.60 -16.70
C VAL A 113 23.83 -12.74 -18.19
N THR A 114 23.50 -11.71 -18.96
CA THR A 114 23.67 -11.71 -20.43
C THR A 114 25.10 -11.38 -20.86
N SER A 115 25.93 -10.88 -19.93
CA SER A 115 27.28 -10.37 -20.21
C SER A 115 27.28 -9.31 -21.32
N SER A 116 26.24 -8.47 -21.35
CA SER A 116 26.03 -7.48 -22.40
C SER A 116 25.57 -6.13 -21.83
N THR A 117 25.79 -5.06 -22.59
CA THR A 117 25.16 -3.78 -22.29
C THR A 117 23.64 -3.86 -22.55
N LEU A 118 22.86 -2.96 -21.95
CA LEU A 118 21.41 -2.90 -22.22
C LEU A 118 21.12 -2.58 -23.69
N ASP A 119 21.92 -1.72 -24.31
CA ASP A 119 21.76 -1.35 -25.72
C ASP A 119 22.03 -2.54 -26.64
N ASP A 120 23.08 -3.31 -26.37
CA ASP A 120 23.40 -4.48 -27.18
C ASP A 120 22.41 -5.62 -26.93
N TYR A 121 21.90 -5.76 -25.71
CA TYR A 121 20.81 -6.67 -25.40
C TYR A 121 19.53 -6.29 -26.13
N ALA A 122 19.17 -5.01 -26.16
CA ALA A 122 18.01 -4.52 -26.89
C ALA A 122 18.14 -4.77 -28.41
N LYS A 123 19.33 -4.53 -28.99
CA LYS A 123 19.61 -4.87 -30.39
C LYS A 123 19.50 -6.38 -30.63
N PHE A 124 20.02 -7.20 -29.72
CA PHE A 124 19.91 -8.65 -29.79
C PHE A 124 18.45 -9.11 -29.76
N LEU A 125 17.63 -8.61 -28.85
CA LEU A 125 16.20 -8.94 -28.83
C LEU A 125 15.51 -8.55 -30.15
N ALA A 126 15.88 -7.41 -30.74
CA ALA A 126 15.34 -6.97 -32.03
C ALA A 126 15.74 -7.88 -33.22
N THR A 127 16.82 -8.67 -33.12
CA THR A 127 17.18 -9.62 -34.17
C THR A 127 16.39 -10.93 -34.11
N LEU A 128 15.82 -11.28 -32.94
CA LEU A 128 15.09 -12.53 -32.73
C LEU A 128 13.76 -12.58 -33.49
N ASP A 129 13.11 -11.43 -33.63
CA ASP A 129 11.94 -11.22 -34.47
C ASP A 129 12.07 -9.89 -35.24
N PRO A 130 12.51 -9.92 -36.52
CA PRO A 130 12.77 -8.71 -37.31
C PRO A 130 11.50 -7.92 -37.68
N LYS A 131 10.32 -8.45 -37.36
CA LYS A 131 9.02 -7.78 -37.51
C LYS A 131 8.21 -7.81 -36.21
N PRO A 132 8.57 -6.97 -35.23
CA PRO A 132 7.95 -6.97 -33.90
C PRO A 132 6.45 -6.60 -33.89
N GLN A 133 5.91 -6.12 -35.01
CA GLN A 133 4.48 -5.84 -35.19
C GLN A 133 3.66 -7.11 -35.47
N GLU A 134 4.31 -8.18 -35.95
CA GLU A 134 3.68 -9.45 -36.32
C GLU A 134 3.81 -10.49 -35.18
N SER A 135 4.95 -10.53 -34.48
CA SER A 135 5.15 -11.38 -33.30
C SER A 135 6.25 -10.85 -32.37
N LEU A 136 6.08 -11.07 -31.06
CA LEU A 136 7.05 -10.78 -29.99
C LEU A 136 7.41 -12.04 -29.19
N GLU A 137 7.06 -13.21 -29.71
CA GLU A 137 7.14 -14.47 -28.97
C GLU A 137 8.59 -14.84 -28.64
N LYS A 138 9.53 -14.70 -29.58
CA LYS A 138 10.93 -15.09 -29.33
C LYS A 138 11.66 -14.11 -28.39
N PRO A 139 11.57 -12.77 -28.58
CA PRO A 139 12.10 -11.81 -27.62
C PRO A 139 11.52 -12.01 -26.21
N TRP A 140 10.22 -12.29 -26.10
CA TRP A 140 9.58 -12.53 -24.81
C TRP A 140 10.09 -13.81 -24.14
N ALA A 141 10.20 -14.91 -24.88
CA ALA A 141 10.75 -16.16 -24.37
C ALA A 141 12.20 -15.99 -23.89
N GLN A 142 13.01 -15.21 -24.62
CA GLN A 142 14.36 -14.87 -24.20
C GLN A 142 14.39 -14.05 -22.90
N LEU A 143 13.56 -13.01 -22.81
CA LEU A 143 13.41 -12.20 -21.59
C LEU A 143 12.99 -13.06 -20.38
N GLN A 144 12.07 -14.00 -20.57
CA GLN A 144 11.65 -14.93 -19.53
C GLN A 144 12.79 -15.83 -19.06
N SER A 145 13.59 -16.35 -20.00
CA SER A 145 14.77 -17.17 -19.69
C SER A 145 15.82 -16.38 -18.90
N ASP A 146 16.12 -15.15 -19.32
CA ASP A 146 17.10 -14.31 -18.64
C ASP A 146 16.58 -13.84 -17.27
N ALA A 147 15.28 -13.55 -17.15
CA ALA A 147 14.65 -13.26 -15.86
C ALA A 147 14.71 -14.46 -14.90
N ALA A 148 14.53 -15.69 -15.40
CA ALA A 148 14.70 -16.90 -14.60
C ALA A 148 16.15 -17.06 -14.11
N GLN A 149 17.15 -16.77 -14.94
CA GLN A 149 18.55 -16.77 -14.52
C GLN A 149 18.88 -15.68 -13.48
N ILE A 150 18.32 -14.46 -13.64
CA ILE A 150 18.44 -13.40 -12.63
C ILE A 150 17.84 -13.87 -11.30
N TRP A 151 16.65 -14.47 -11.37
CA TRP A 151 16.01 -15.07 -10.21
C TRP A 151 16.93 -16.12 -9.59
N ASP A 152 17.30 -17.17 -10.31
CA ASP A 152 18.11 -18.28 -9.83
C ASP A 152 19.44 -17.86 -9.20
N LYS A 153 20.08 -16.83 -9.76
CA LYS A 153 21.39 -16.37 -9.31
C LYS A 153 21.37 -15.35 -8.18
N TYR A 154 20.38 -14.43 -8.16
CA TYR A 154 20.42 -13.25 -7.29
C TYR A 154 19.18 -13.07 -6.40
N ALA A 155 18.05 -13.68 -6.74
CA ALA A 155 16.78 -13.50 -6.01
C ALA A 155 16.13 -14.82 -5.57
N ASN A 156 16.76 -15.96 -5.85
CA ASN A 156 16.20 -17.29 -5.63
C ASN A 156 15.90 -17.49 -4.16
N ALA A 157 14.61 -17.38 -3.86
CA ALA A 157 14.03 -17.54 -2.56
C ALA A 157 13.57 -18.99 -2.30
N GLN A 158 14.04 -20.01 -3.05
CA GLN A 158 13.70 -21.42 -2.83
C GLN A 158 14.12 -21.88 -1.42
N THR A 159 15.20 -21.33 -0.86
CA THR A 159 15.60 -21.45 0.56
C THR A 159 14.61 -20.80 1.55
N VAL A 160 13.88 -19.75 1.13
CA VAL A 160 12.86 -19.05 1.94
C VAL A 160 11.48 -19.72 1.78
N GLU A 161 11.20 -20.30 0.62
CA GLU A 161 9.98 -21.03 0.29
C GLU A 161 9.94 -22.45 0.89
N ASP A 162 11.09 -23.14 1.06
CA ASP A 162 11.15 -24.41 1.80
C ASP A 162 10.75 -24.25 3.29
N LEU A 163 10.93 -23.05 3.86
CA LEU A 163 10.49 -22.69 5.22
C LEU A 163 9.02 -22.23 5.30
N ARG A 164 8.43 -21.76 4.20
CA ARG A 164 7.00 -21.34 4.12
C ARG A 164 6.04 -22.50 3.88
N SER A 165 6.50 -23.55 3.20
CA SER A 165 5.71 -24.74 2.85
C SER A 165 5.29 -25.61 4.05
N ASN A 166 5.90 -25.47 5.23
CA ASN A 166 5.51 -26.15 6.49
C ASN A 166 4.44 -25.43 7.34
N ARG A 167 3.90 -24.27 6.90
CA ARG A 167 3.08 -23.38 7.74
C ARG A 167 1.64 -23.13 7.26
N ARG A 168 1.04 -24.01 6.45
CA ARG A 168 -0.39 -23.89 6.10
C ARG A 168 -1.26 -23.92 7.36
N VAL A 169 -1.89 -22.79 7.68
CA VAL A 169 -3.00 -22.70 8.64
C VAL A 169 -4.30 -22.68 7.84
N ALA A 170 -5.25 -23.50 8.28
CA ALA A 170 -6.51 -23.76 7.60
C ALA A 170 -7.25 -22.50 7.14
N ASP A 171 -7.68 -22.52 5.88
CA ASP A 171 -8.46 -21.47 5.25
C ASP A 171 -9.75 -21.19 6.04
N THR A 172 -9.93 -19.95 6.48
CA THR A 172 -11.28 -19.43 6.69
C THR A 172 -11.74 -18.86 5.36
N VAL A 173 -12.30 -19.74 4.52
CA VAL A 173 -12.92 -19.34 3.25
C VAL A 173 -14.12 -18.48 3.58
N TRP A 174 -14.02 -17.16 3.35
CA TRP A 174 -15.20 -16.31 3.34
C TRP A 174 -16.22 -16.94 2.39
N PRO A 175 -17.50 -17.06 2.78
CA PRO A 175 -18.52 -17.55 1.88
C PRO A 175 -18.45 -16.81 0.54
N THR A 176 -18.59 -17.53 -0.58
CA THR A 176 -18.52 -16.95 -1.93
C THR A 176 -19.28 -15.62 -2.07
N PRO A 177 -20.51 -15.48 -1.55
CA PRO A 177 -21.22 -14.20 -1.61
C PRO A 177 -20.51 -13.05 -0.88
N LEU A 178 -19.89 -13.31 0.27
CA LEU A 178 -19.16 -12.32 1.05
C LEU A 178 -17.84 -11.93 0.38
N ARG A 179 -17.11 -12.91 -0.16
CA ARG A 179 -15.89 -12.67 -0.94
C ARG A 179 -16.20 -11.77 -2.15
N ASP A 180 -17.22 -12.14 -2.92
CA ASP A 180 -17.59 -11.39 -4.13
C ASP A 180 -18.07 -9.98 -3.79
N LEU A 181 -18.83 -9.83 -2.70
CA LEU A 181 -19.23 -8.53 -2.18
C LEU A 181 -18.01 -7.67 -1.86
N ILE A 182 -17.02 -8.21 -1.15
CA ILE A 182 -15.82 -7.45 -0.75
C ILE A 182 -14.97 -7.09 -1.98
N LEU A 183 -14.71 -8.05 -2.87
CA LEU A 183 -13.94 -7.81 -4.10
C LEU A 183 -14.58 -6.75 -5.00
N LYS A 184 -15.90 -6.74 -5.12
CA LYS A 184 -16.65 -5.74 -5.91
C LYS A 184 -16.61 -4.33 -5.32
N ASN A 185 -16.22 -4.17 -4.05
CA ASN A 185 -16.27 -2.90 -3.34
C ASN A 185 -14.88 -2.38 -2.89
N TRP A 186 -13.80 -3.10 -3.21
CA TRP A 186 -12.44 -2.63 -2.94
C TRP A 186 -11.94 -1.59 -3.93
N LEU A 187 -12.44 -1.64 -5.17
CA LEU A 187 -12.01 -0.76 -6.24
C LEU A 187 -13.19 0.07 -6.73
N LEU A 188 -12.91 1.34 -6.98
CA LEU A 188 -13.83 2.27 -7.62
C LEU A 188 -13.21 2.76 -8.93
N ASN A 189 -14.05 3.10 -9.90
CA ASN A 189 -13.61 3.78 -11.12
C ASN A 189 -14.27 5.16 -11.20
N PRO A 190 -13.73 6.18 -10.52
CA PRO A 190 -14.31 7.52 -10.51
C PRO A 190 -14.38 8.17 -11.90
N THR A 191 -13.54 7.71 -12.85
CA THR A 191 -13.43 8.31 -14.18
C THR A 191 -14.30 7.63 -15.24
N GLY A 192 -14.81 6.42 -14.95
CA GLY A 192 -15.49 5.57 -15.93
C GLY A 192 -14.59 5.03 -17.05
N LYS A 193 -13.29 5.34 -17.07
CA LYS A 193 -12.36 4.91 -18.13
C LYS A 193 -11.89 3.48 -17.91
N LEU A 194 -11.67 2.75 -19.00
CA LEU A 194 -11.10 1.41 -18.93
C LEU A 194 -9.73 1.46 -18.20
N ASN A 195 -9.49 0.49 -17.32
CA ASN A 195 -8.25 0.35 -16.53
C ASN A 195 -7.91 1.53 -15.59
N ALA A 196 -8.89 2.36 -15.23
CA ALA A 196 -8.72 3.48 -14.30
C ALA A 196 -9.28 3.22 -12.89
N TRP A 197 -9.24 1.96 -12.47
CA TRP A 197 -9.70 1.53 -11.15
C TRP A 197 -8.69 1.94 -10.07
N VAL A 198 -9.20 2.46 -8.96
CA VAL A 198 -8.40 2.88 -7.81
C VAL A 198 -8.98 2.31 -6.52
N PRO A 199 -8.16 2.11 -5.47
CA PRO A 199 -8.65 1.72 -4.15
C PRO A 199 -9.77 2.63 -3.65
N GLN A 200 -10.83 2.05 -3.11
CA GLN A 200 -11.96 2.80 -2.53
C GLN A 200 -11.50 3.77 -1.42
N ASP A 201 -10.57 3.33 -0.58
CA ASP A 201 -10.04 4.14 0.52
C ASP A 201 -9.16 5.30 0.02
N LEU A 202 -8.57 5.21 -1.18
CA LEU A 202 -7.90 6.35 -1.82
C LEU A 202 -8.92 7.41 -2.25
N VAL A 203 -10.07 6.99 -2.81
CA VAL A 203 -11.15 7.92 -3.16
C VAL A 203 -11.67 8.63 -1.91
N GLN A 204 -11.86 7.87 -0.83
CA GLN A 204 -12.26 8.42 0.46
C GLN A 204 -11.24 9.42 1.02
N GLU A 205 -9.94 9.13 0.92
CA GLU A 205 -8.90 10.06 1.37
C GLU A 205 -8.86 11.34 0.52
N HIS A 206 -9.10 11.22 -0.78
CA HIS A 206 -9.26 12.39 -1.66
C HIS A 206 -10.48 13.23 -1.28
N SER A 207 -11.62 12.60 -0.96
CA SER A 207 -12.79 13.29 -0.42
C SER A 207 -12.49 13.98 0.91
N ASN A 208 -11.82 13.28 1.84
CA ASN A 208 -11.40 13.85 3.13
C ASN A 208 -10.52 15.09 2.94
N PHE A 209 -9.58 15.06 2.00
CA PHE A 209 -8.73 16.20 1.68
C PHE A 209 -9.54 17.41 1.20
N TRP A 210 -10.50 17.22 0.31
CA TRP A 210 -11.36 18.31 -0.16
C TRP A 210 -12.31 18.83 0.90
N ILE A 211 -12.90 17.94 1.71
CA ILE A 211 -13.69 18.32 2.88
C ILE A 211 -12.85 19.21 3.80
N LYS A 212 -11.63 18.78 4.14
CA LYS A 212 -10.72 19.58 4.97
C LYS A 212 -10.39 20.92 4.33
N ARG A 213 -10.12 20.99 3.03
CA ARG A 213 -9.81 22.26 2.34
C ARG A 213 -10.98 23.24 2.36
N VAL A 214 -12.18 22.76 2.03
CA VAL A 214 -13.40 23.59 2.02
C VAL A 214 -13.78 24.00 3.45
N PHE A 215 -13.67 23.07 4.40
CA PHE A 215 -13.99 23.30 5.81
C PHE A 215 -12.98 24.23 6.51
N THR A 216 -11.69 24.11 6.21
CA THR A 216 -10.64 24.99 6.77
C THR A 216 -10.84 26.43 6.32
N ALA A 217 -11.33 26.66 5.10
CA ALA A 217 -11.64 27.99 4.61
C ALA A 217 -12.74 28.71 5.44
N THR A 218 -13.51 27.98 6.24
CA THR A 218 -14.62 28.50 7.04
C THR A 218 -14.31 28.71 8.53
N GLY A 219 -13.13 28.31 9.03
CA GLY A 219 -12.67 28.57 10.42
C GLY A 219 -12.90 27.43 11.43
N SER A 220 -12.36 27.57 12.65
CA SER A 220 -12.14 26.48 13.64
C SER A 220 -13.31 26.10 14.56
N SER A 221 -14.53 26.62 14.33
CA SER A 221 -15.63 26.53 15.32
C SER A 221 -16.97 26.11 14.73
N MET A 222 -16.96 25.21 13.75
CA MET A 222 -18.17 24.85 12.99
C MET A 222 -18.75 23.50 13.43
N SER A 223 -20.08 23.36 13.34
CA SER A 223 -20.82 22.20 13.82
C SER A 223 -20.74 20.98 12.90
N TRP A 224 -20.99 19.79 13.46
CA TRP A 224 -21.22 18.56 12.68
C TRP A 224 -22.36 18.71 11.66
N SER A 225 -23.39 19.51 11.97
CA SER A 225 -24.49 19.79 11.04
C SER A 225 -24.01 20.54 9.80
N TRP A 226 -23.12 21.52 9.95
CA TRP A 226 -22.52 22.20 8.79
C TRP A 226 -21.63 21.26 7.99
N LEU A 227 -20.80 20.45 8.65
CA LEU A 227 -19.97 19.46 7.97
C LEU A 227 -20.82 18.50 7.11
N ALA A 228 -21.96 18.06 7.65
CA ALA A 228 -22.90 17.20 6.92
C ALA A 228 -23.52 17.89 5.69
N VAL A 229 -23.74 19.21 5.74
CA VAL A 229 -24.24 19.99 4.60
C VAL A 229 -23.16 20.19 3.53
N ILE A 230 -21.93 20.49 3.93
CA ILE A 230 -20.88 20.87 2.97
C ILE A 230 -20.17 19.66 2.35
N SER A 231 -20.07 18.54 3.06
CA SER A 231 -19.32 17.35 2.60
C SER A 231 -19.85 16.76 1.28
N PRO A 232 -21.18 16.62 1.05
CA PRO A 232 -21.70 16.17 -0.24
C PRO A 232 -21.42 17.15 -1.40
N CYS A 233 -21.21 18.43 -1.08
CA CYS A 233 -21.02 19.49 -2.05
C CYS A 233 -19.56 19.65 -2.52
N THR A 234 -18.60 18.90 -1.95
CA THR A 234 -17.17 19.14 -2.21
C THR A 234 -16.76 18.98 -3.67
N GLU A 235 -17.39 18.08 -4.42
CA GLU A 235 -17.06 17.91 -5.85
C GLU A 235 -17.58 19.09 -6.69
N ALA A 236 -18.81 19.55 -6.42
CA ALA A 236 -19.35 20.74 -7.08
C ALA A 236 -18.51 22.00 -6.76
N LEU A 237 -18.13 22.17 -5.49
CA LEU A 237 -17.26 23.27 -5.06
C LEU A 237 -15.87 23.18 -5.69
N ARG A 238 -15.32 21.98 -5.79
CA ARG A 238 -14.04 21.73 -6.48
C ARG A 238 -14.12 22.13 -7.95
N ASN A 239 -15.17 21.73 -8.66
CA ASN A 239 -15.36 22.08 -10.06
C ASN A 239 -15.48 23.59 -10.24
N LEU A 240 -16.28 24.25 -9.39
CA LEU A 240 -16.38 25.71 -9.38
C LEU A 240 -15.02 26.39 -9.15
N VAL A 241 -14.21 25.91 -8.20
CA VAL A 241 -12.86 26.44 -7.95
C VAL A 241 -11.96 26.24 -9.17
N ASN A 242 -12.03 25.08 -9.84
CA ASN A 242 -11.25 24.82 -11.04
C ASN A 242 -11.67 25.75 -12.20
N ASP A 243 -12.97 25.96 -12.39
CA ASP A 243 -13.51 26.85 -13.42
C ASP A 243 -13.10 28.31 -13.17
N LEU A 244 -13.19 28.76 -11.91
CA LEU A 244 -12.74 30.09 -11.51
C LEU A 244 -11.22 30.26 -11.74
N ASN A 245 -10.40 29.29 -11.36
CA ASN A 245 -8.95 29.35 -11.59
C ASN A 245 -8.60 29.34 -13.09
N GLY A 246 -9.35 28.59 -13.90
CA GLY A 246 -9.21 28.60 -15.36
C GLY A 246 -9.61 29.95 -15.97
N THR A 247 -10.65 30.59 -15.43
CA THR A 247 -11.19 31.86 -15.93
C THR A 247 -10.37 33.08 -15.48
N LEU A 248 -9.91 33.10 -14.23
CA LEU A 248 -9.25 34.25 -13.61
C LEU A 248 -7.72 34.24 -13.72
N GLY A 249 -7.13 33.16 -14.23
CA GLY A 249 -5.72 33.10 -14.61
C GLY A 249 -4.80 32.52 -13.53
N THR A 250 -4.49 31.24 -13.68
CA THR A 250 -3.15 30.60 -13.65
C THR A 250 -3.45 29.10 -13.71
N TYR A 251 -3.84 28.61 -14.89
CA TYR A 251 -3.98 27.17 -15.09
C TYR A 251 -2.60 26.52 -15.02
N LEU A 252 -2.18 26.18 -13.80
CA LEU A 252 -1.09 25.25 -13.55
C LEU A 252 -1.61 23.88 -13.95
N GLY A 253 -1.08 23.33 -15.03
CA GLY A 253 -1.57 22.07 -15.60
C GLY A 253 -1.70 20.98 -14.53
N VAL A 254 -2.85 20.31 -14.50
CA VAL A 254 -3.13 19.17 -13.59
C VAL A 254 -2.39 17.89 -14.00
N LYS A 255 -1.69 17.91 -15.13
CA LYS A 255 -0.90 16.78 -15.62
C LYS A 255 0.52 16.90 -15.11
N HIS A 256 0.89 16.02 -14.18
CA HIS A 256 2.30 15.76 -13.89
C HIS A 256 2.88 14.93 -15.04
N THR A 257 3.83 15.49 -15.79
CA THR A 257 4.68 14.67 -16.68
C THR A 257 5.44 13.68 -15.80
N SER A 258 5.39 12.39 -16.16
CA SER A 258 6.20 11.39 -15.45
C SER A 258 7.67 11.74 -15.67
N PRO A 259 8.49 11.87 -14.61
CA PRO A 259 9.90 12.18 -14.78
C PRO A 259 10.58 11.05 -15.56
N ASP A 260 11.47 11.42 -16.49
CA ASP A 260 12.35 10.45 -17.13
C ASP A 260 13.38 9.96 -16.10
N LEU A 261 13.33 8.66 -15.79
CA LEU A 261 14.20 8.03 -14.80
C LEU A 261 15.45 7.41 -15.42
N SER A 262 15.65 7.52 -16.74
CA SER A 262 16.74 6.85 -17.45
C SER A 262 18.13 7.22 -16.92
N LEU A 263 18.34 8.51 -16.62
CA LEU A 263 19.58 9.01 -16.04
C LEU A 263 19.79 8.51 -14.60
N ASP A 264 18.75 8.51 -13.78
CA ASP A 264 18.80 8.00 -12.41
C ASP A 264 19.15 6.51 -12.41
N ILE A 265 18.50 5.73 -13.27
CA ILE A 265 18.75 4.30 -13.43
C ILE A 265 20.20 4.05 -13.87
N ALA A 266 20.67 4.75 -14.91
CA ALA A 266 22.04 4.61 -15.39
C ALA A 266 23.09 5.03 -14.35
N LYS A 267 22.81 6.07 -13.55
CA LYS A 267 23.69 6.50 -12.45
C LYS A 267 23.78 5.41 -11.38
N LEU A 268 22.66 4.82 -10.98
CA LEU A 268 22.64 3.73 -10.01
C LEU A 268 23.32 2.46 -10.56
N MET A 269 23.06 2.07 -11.80
CA MET A 269 23.71 0.89 -12.41
C MET A 269 25.24 1.02 -12.42
N ARG A 270 25.77 2.18 -12.83
CA ARG A 270 27.22 2.44 -12.78
C ARG A 270 27.78 2.30 -11.36
N ASN A 271 27.08 2.88 -10.38
CA ASN A 271 27.50 2.77 -8.99
C ASN A 271 27.49 1.32 -8.46
N LEU A 272 26.48 0.52 -8.82
CA LEU A 272 26.40 -0.89 -8.45
C LEU A 272 27.54 -1.72 -9.08
N GLU A 273 27.93 -1.40 -10.31
CA GLU A 273 29.06 -2.02 -11.01
C GLU A 273 30.40 -1.63 -10.39
N GLU A 274 30.64 -0.32 -10.18
CA GLU A 274 31.86 0.21 -9.56
C GLU A 274 32.11 -0.40 -8.18
N LEU A 275 31.04 -0.56 -7.39
CA LEU A 275 31.08 -1.17 -6.07
C LEU A 275 30.98 -2.70 -6.10
N LYS A 276 30.89 -3.31 -7.28
CA LYS A 276 30.88 -4.77 -7.50
C LYS A 276 29.88 -5.47 -6.58
N VAL A 277 28.65 -4.94 -6.51
CA VAL A 277 27.65 -5.36 -5.51
C VAL A 277 27.27 -6.84 -5.67
N TYR A 278 27.14 -7.29 -6.91
CA TYR A 278 26.75 -8.67 -7.24
C TYR A 278 27.93 -9.61 -7.51
N GLN A 279 29.15 -9.19 -7.15
CA GLN A 279 30.33 -10.04 -7.21
C GLN A 279 30.74 -10.45 -5.79
N ILE A 280 31.11 -11.72 -5.63
CA ILE A 280 31.62 -12.23 -4.35
C ILE A 280 33.06 -11.75 -4.21
N ILE A 281 33.30 -10.87 -3.24
CA ILE A 281 34.64 -10.37 -2.89
C ILE A 281 34.97 -10.81 -1.47
N PRO A 282 36.00 -11.68 -1.28
CA PRO A 282 36.44 -12.09 0.05
C PRO A 282 36.83 -10.89 0.93
N GLY A 283 36.44 -10.91 2.20
CA GLY A 283 36.78 -9.88 3.18
C GLY A 283 35.88 -8.64 3.21
N ARG A 284 34.83 -8.57 2.37
CA ARG A 284 33.82 -7.50 2.46
C ARG A 284 32.96 -7.70 3.71
N THR A 285 32.97 -6.71 4.61
CA THR A 285 32.15 -6.69 5.82
C THR A 285 31.30 -5.42 5.87
N PHE A 286 30.25 -5.42 6.71
CA PHE A 286 29.57 -4.18 7.08
C PHE A 286 30.52 -3.27 7.86
N ASP A 287 30.35 -1.96 7.74
CA ASP A 287 30.99 -1.00 8.65
C ASP A 287 30.41 -1.19 10.05
N ASN A 288 31.19 -0.87 11.09
CA ASN A 288 30.96 -1.18 12.51
C ASN A 288 29.61 -0.68 13.07
N THR A 289 28.92 0.21 12.35
CA THR A 289 27.64 0.81 12.75
C THR A 289 26.47 0.42 11.84
N ASP A 290 26.73 -0.29 10.74
CA ASP A 290 25.70 -0.78 9.83
C ASP A 290 25.25 -2.18 10.22
N LYS A 291 23.98 -2.50 9.96
CA LYS A 291 23.38 -3.77 10.36
C LYS A 291 22.79 -4.48 9.14
N PRO A 292 22.74 -5.82 9.15
CA PRO A 292 21.98 -6.56 8.16
C PRO A 292 20.52 -6.09 8.11
N ALA A 293 19.88 -6.26 6.95
CA ALA A 293 18.46 -5.99 6.80
C ALA A 293 17.65 -6.76 7.85
N ILE A 294 16.63 -6.11 8.41
CA ILE A 294 15.78 -6.72 9.43
C ILE A 294 14.91 -7.80 8.76
N ASP A 295 14.81 -8.97 9.38
CA ASP A 295 13.81 -9.98 9.02
C ASP A 295 12.41 -9.52 9.49
N ALA A 296 11.88 -8.54 8.77
CA ALA A 296 10.60 -7.93 9.08
C ALA A 296 9.42 -8.90 8.86
N GLU A 297 9.61 -9.93 8.02
CA GLU A 297 8.59 -10.96 7.80
C GLU A 297 8.46 -11.83 9.05
N THR A 298 9.56 -12.38 9.58
CA THR A 298 9.51 -13.17 10.83
C THR A 298 9.02 -12.32 12.00
N VAL A 299 9.52 -11.08 12.15
CA VAL A 299 9.05 -10.17 13.21
C VAL A 299 7.55 -9.88 13.05
N GLY A 300 7.08 -9.67 11.82
CA GLY A 300 5.67 -9.45 11.51
C GLY A 300 4.81 -10.67 11.83
N LEU A 301 5.29 -11.86 11.47
CA LEU A 301 4.61 -13.12 11.74
C LEU A 301 4.51 -13.38 13.25
N GLN A 302 5.59 -13.20 13.99
CA GLN A 302 5.59 -13.33 15.45
C GLN A 302 4.55 -12.38 16.07
N LYS A 303 4.50 -11.12 15.63
CA LYS A 303 3.46 -10.18 16.09
C LYS A 303 2.04 -10.62 15.73
N LEU A 304 1.87 -11.29 14.59
CA LEU A 304 0.58 -11.77 14.13
C LEU A 304 0.10 -13.00 14.93
N VAL A 305 0.99 -13.94 15.24
CA VAL A 305 0.60 -15.24 15.81
C VAL A 305 0.94 -15.41 17.29
N ASP A 306 2.02 -14.82 17.80
CA ASP A 306 2.60 -15.23 19.09
C ASP A 306 2.00 -14.49 20.28
N GLY A 307 1.48 -15.27 21.23
CA GLY A 307 1.02 -14.81 22.54
C GLY A 307 -0.44 -14.34 22.61
N PRO A 308 -0.97 -14.12 23.83
CA PRO A 308 -2.38 -13.79 24.06
C PRO A 308 -2.81 -12.40 23.59
N LYS A 309 -1.84 -11.56 23.20
CA LYS A 309 -2.03 -10.23 22.61
C LYS A 309 -1.55 -10.17 21.15
N SER A 310 -1.39 -11.31 20.49
CA SER A 310 -1.08 -11.35 19.06
C SER A 310 -2.21 -10.76 18.23
N GLY A 311 -1.89 -10.29 17.03
CA GLY A 311 -2.89 -9.75 16.11
C GLY A 311 -4.03 -10.73 15.82
N LEU A 312 -3.71 -12.03 15.68
CA LEU A 312 -4.71 -13.07 15.48
C LEU A 312 -5.54 -13.34 16.75
N SER A 313 -4.92 -13.31 17.94
CA SER A 313 -5.65 -13.44 19.21
C SER A 313 -6.62 -12.29 19.44
N GLU A 314 -6.21 -11.06 19.10
CA GLU A 314 -7.06 -9.88 19.18
C GLU A 314 -8.20 -9.94 18.17
N TYR A 315 -7.90 -10.35 16.92
CA TYR A 315 -8.91 -10.56 15.89
C TYR A 315 -9.95 -11.59 16.31
N ASN A 316 -9.53 -12.76 16.78
CA ASN A 316 -10.43 -13.84 17.20
C ASN A 316 -11.31 -13.41 18.38
N ARG A 317 -10.73 -12.74 19.38
CA ARG A 317 -11.49 -12.17 20.51
C ARG A 317 -12.57 -11.20 20.04
N TYR A 318 -12.23 -10.31 19.10
CA TYR A 318 -13.17 -9.34 18.54
C TYR A 318 -14.25 -10.04 17.69
N PHE A 319 -13.86 -11.04 16.90
CA PHE A 319 -14.77 -11.82 16.08
C PHE A 319 -15.81 -12.56 16.94
N GLU A 320 -15.38 -13.24 18.00
CA GLU A 320 -16.27 -13.89 18.96
C GLU A 320 -17.18 -12.89 19.70
N SER A 321 -16.65 -11.73 20.10
CA SER A 321 -17.43 -10.64 20.69
C SER A 321 -18.53 -10.17 19.74
N THR A 322 -18.18 -9.94 18.47
CA THR A 322 -19.10 -9.51 17.42
C THR A 322 -20.17 -10.58 17.16
N GLN A 323 -19.79 -11.85 17.06
CA GLN A 323 -20.74 -12.96 16.90
C GLN A 323 -21.72 -13.06 18.07
N ARG A 324 -21.24 -12.88 19.31
CA ARG A 324 -22.11 -12.85 20.48
C ARG A 324 -23.09 -11.69 20.40
N ALA A 325 -22.64 -10.49 20.05
CA ALA A 325 -23.51 -9.32 19.89
C ALA A 325 -24.60 -9.55 18.83
N TYR A 326 -24.28 -10.16 17.68
CA TYR A 326 -25.28 -10.50 16.66
C TYR A 326 -26.28 -11.59 17.08
N ARG A 327 -25.92 -12.44 18.03
CA ARG A 327 -26.76 -13.54 18.54
C ARG A 327 -27.60 -13.15 19.76
N GLN A 328 -27.37 -11.98 20.34
CA GLN A 328 -28.22 -11.47 21.42
C GLN A 328 -29.58 -11.09 20.83
N PRO A 329 -30.69 -11.66 21.32
CA PRO A 329 -32.02 -11.21 20.92
C PRO A 329 -32.20 -9.75 21.32
N VAL A 330 -32.90 -8.97 20.49
CA VAL A 330 -33.31 -7.60 20.81
C VAL A 330 -34.00 -7.62 22.18
N VAL A 331 -33.68 -6.66 23.06
CA VAL A 331 -34.38 -6.53 24.33
C VAL A 331 -35.81 -6.11 24.02
N VAL A 332 -36.69 -7.09 23.88
CA VAL A 332 -38.12 -6.85 23.78
C VAL A 332 -38.54 -6.32 25.14
N ALA A 333 -39.06 -5.09 25.20
CA ALA A 333 -39.66 -4.54 26.41
C ALA A 333 -40.57 -5.62 27.01
N SER A 334 -40.23 -6.07 28.22
CA SER A 334 -40.95 -7.12 28.94
C SER A 334 -42.45 -6.86 28.81
N ALA A 335 -43.19 -7.90 28.41
CA ALA A 335 -44.63 -7.87 28.29
C ALA A 335 -45.20 -7.17 29.53
N LYS A 336 -46.03 -6.14 29.27
CA LYS A 336 -46.73 -5.35 30.28
C LYS A 336 -47.18 -6.25 31.44
N ASN A 337 -46.67 -5.99 32.64
CA ASN A 337 -47.24 -6.57 33.86
C ASN A 337 -48.77 -6.36 33.80
N PRO A 338 -49.58 -7.41 34.03
CA PRO A 338 -51.03 -7.25 34.05
C PRO A 338 -51.41 -6.23 35.14
N PRO A 339 -52.47 -5.42 34.94
CA PRO A 339 -52.81 -4.38 35.87
C PRO A 339 -53.12 -5.00 37.23
N VAL A 340 -52.47 -4.49 38.27
CA VAL A 340 -52.85 -4.73 39.66
C VAL A 340 -54.28 -4.24 39.80
N LYS A 341 -55.22 -5.17 40.01
CA LYS A 341 -56.57 -4.81 40.45
C LYS A 341 -56.44 -4.30 41.88
N LEU A 342 -56.84 -3.04 42.08
CA LEU A 342 -57.15 -2.48 43.40
C LEU A 342 -58.28 -3.27 44.05
#